data_AF-A0A0Q2RJ13-F1
#
_entry.id   AF-A0A0Q2RJ13-F1
#
_cell.length_a   1.000
_cell.length_b   1.000
_cell.length_c   1.000
_cell.angle_alpha   90.00
_cell.angle_beta   90.00
_cell.angle_gamma   90.00
#
_symmetry.space_group_name_H-M   'P 1'
#
loop_
_entity.id
_entity.type
_entity.pdbx_description
1 polymer ?
#
loop_
_entity_poly.entity_id
_entity_poly.type
_entity_poly.pdbx_seq_one_letter_code
_entity_poly.pdbx_strand_id
1 'polypeptide(L)'
;MAAIAQSEDGVVNPTDLVESLRLRAQSSLQGPLNSLLAAGLVTRISGIGDRVYYRREASAAWAFALELLTRALREEAQLDQRPTADH
;
A
#
# COMPACT_ATOMS: atom_id res chain seq x y z
N MET A 1 -1.73 1.49 1.21
CA MET A 1 -2.90 0.94 0.50
C MET A 1 -2.50 0.07 -0.68
N ALA A 2 -2.01 0.62 -1.79
CA ALA A 2 -1.75 -0.14 -3.02
C ALA A 2 -0.75 -1.31 -2.86
N ALA A 3 0.31 -1.16 -2.08
CA ALA A 3 1.22 -2.27 -1.79
C ALA A 3 0.55 -3.43 -1.05
N ILE A 4 -0.34 -3.14 -0.09
CA ILE A 4 -1.14 -4.15 0.61
C ILE A 4 -2.15 -4.81 -0.34
N ALA A 5 -2.75 -4.02 -1.24
CA ALA A 5 -3.72 -4.51 -2.21
C ALA A 5 -3.09 -5.44 -3.28
N GLN A 6 -1.80 -5.28 -3.57
CA GLN A 6 -1.03 -6.11 -4.51
C GLN A 6 -0.39 -7.35 -3.86
N SER A 7 -0.51 -7.53 -2.54
CA SER A 7 -0.06 -8.77 -1.90
C SER A 7 -0.85 -9.97 -2.45
N GLU A 8 -0.12 -11.00 -2.88
CA GLU A 8 -0.66 -12.16 -3.58
C GLU A 8 -1.58 -13.01 -2.70
N ASP A 9 -1.19 -13.25 -1.45
CA ASP A 9 -1.95 -14.00 -0.45
C ASP A 9 -2.81 -13.10 0.46
N GLY A 10 -2.73 -11.79 0.25
CA GLY A 10 -3.38 -10.78 1.08
C GLY A 10 -2.81 -10.71 2.50
N VAL A 11 -1.67 -11.33 2.78
CA VAL A 11 -0.97 -11.24 4.06
C VAL A 11 0.21 -10.28 3.89
N VAL A 12 0.41 -9.41 4.88
CA VAL A 12 1.52 -8.46 4.88
C VAL A 12 2.19 -8.40 6.23
N ASN A 13 3.51 -8.32 6.21
CA ASN A 13 4.33 -8.02 7.37
C ASN A 13 4.79 -6.54 7.30
N PRO A 14 4.70 -5.76 8.38
CA PRO A 14 5.15 -4.37 8.36
C PRO A 14 6.63 -4.19 8.03
N THR A 15 7.50 -5.11 8.43
CA THR A 15 8.93 -5.08 8.08
C THR A 15 9.11 -5.20 6.57
N ASP A 16 8.49 -6.20 5.95
CA ASP A 16 8.58 -6.44 4.51
C ASP A 16 7.96 -5.28 3.70
N LEU A 17 6.90 -4.64 4.25
CA LEU A 17 6.31 -3.43 3.67
C LEU A 17 7.25 -2.22 3.70
N VAL A 18 8.03 -2.03 4.78
CA VAL A 18 9.02 -0.95 4.84
C VAL A 18 10.07 -1.13 3.77
N GLU A 19 10.59 -2.35 3.63
CA GLU A 19 11.64 -2.69 2.67
C GLU A 19 11.13 -2.51 1.23
N SER A 20 9.98 -3.08 0.90
CA SER A 20 9.39 -3.00 -0.44
C SER A 20 9.04 -1.56 -0.86
N LEU A 21 8.53 -0.76 0.08
CA LEU A 21 8.19 0.66 -0.15
C LEU A 21 9.38 1.61 0.02
N ARG A 22 10.56 1.09 0.39
CA ARG A 22 11.77 1.87 0.70
C ARG A 22 11.51 3.00 1.71
N LEU A 23 10.67 2.73 2.70
CA LEU A 23 10.37 3.68 3.76
C LEU A 23 11.54 3.78 4.73
N ARG A 24 11.70 4.96 5.36
CA ARG A 24 12.82 5.20 6.29
C ARG A 24 12.74 4.37 7.56
N ALA A 25 11.54 4.09 8.05
CA ALA A 25 11.33 3.38 9.30
C ALA A 25 9.94 2.70 9.35
N GLN A 26 9.83 1.66 10.17
CA GLN A 26 8.57 0.97 10.44
C GLN A 26 7.54 1.84 11.15
N SER A 27 7.96 2.82 11.94
CA SER A 27 7.05 3.79 12.56
C SER A 27 6.26 4.61 11.53
N SER A 28 6.79 4.79 10.32
CA SER A 28 6.06 5.44 9.22
C SER A 28 4.81 4.66 8.78
N LEU A 29 4.76 3.36 9.05
CA LEU A 29 3.59 2.52 8.77
C LEU A 29 2.60 2.43 9.95
N GLN A 30 2.99 2.83 11.16
CA GLN A 30 2.16 2.64 12.36
C GLN A 30 0.83 3.38 12.24
N GLY A 31 0.85 4.66 11.87
CA GLY A 31 -0.37 5.45 11.67
C GLY A 31 -1.27 4.86 10.60
N PRO A 32 -0.78 4.67 9.36
CA PRO A 32 -1.56 4.05 8.29
C PRO A 32 -2.13 2.67 8.65
N LEU A 33 -1.34 1.76 9.22
CA LEU A 33 -1.82 0.41 9.58
C LEU A 33 -2.88 0.45 10.69
N ASN A 34 -2.72 1.33 11.68
CA ASN A 34 -3.73 1.50 12.73
C ASN A 34 -5.05 2.03 12.16
N SER A 35 -5.00 2.98 11.20
CA SER A 35 -6.21 3.45 10.52
C SER A 35 -6.89 2.35 9.72
N LEU A 36 -6.12 1.49 9.04
CA LEU A 36 -6.68 0.36 8.28
C LEU A 36 -7.29 -0.70 9.19
N LEU A 37 -6.68 -0.96 10.35
CA LEU A 37 -7.22 -1.84 11.37
C LEU A 37 -8.53 -1.28 11.93
N ALA A 38 -8.56 0.01 12.27
CA ALA A 38 -9.75 0.69 12.80
C ALA A 38 -10.90 0.72 11.77
N ALA A 39 -10.58 0.81 10.47
CA ALA A 39 -11.55 0.77 9.39
C ALA A 39 -12.02 -0.67 9.03
N GLY A 40 -11.49 -1.71 9.69
CA GLY A 40 -11.81 -3.10 9.38
C GLY A 40 -11.31 -3.55 8.00
N LEU A 41 -10.36 -2.83 7.42
CA LEU A 41 -9.78 -3.18 6.12
C LEU A 41 -8.67 -4.22 6.25
N VAL A 42 -7.98 -4.25 7.38
CA VAL A 42 -7.02 -5.30 7.71
C VAL A 42 -7.30 -5.86 9.09
N THR A 43 -6.97 -7.13 9.30
CA THR A 43 -7.02 -7.80 10.60
C THR A 43 -5.63 -8.23 11.01
N ARG A 44 -5.24 -7.99 12.27
CA ARG A 44 -3.97 -8.50 12.80
C ARG A 44 -4.07 -10.00 12.99
N ILE A 45 -3.12 -10.74 12.43
CA ILE A 45 -2.99 -12.18 12.66
C ILE A 45 -2.20 -12.38 13.95
N SER A 46 -2.80 -13.08 14.91
CA SER A 46 -2.18 -13.43 16.20
C SER A 46 -1.69 -14.89 16.18
N GLY A 47 -0.66 -15.20 16.98
CA GLY A 47 -0.20 -16.58 17.20
C GLY A 47 0.86 -17.10 16.22
N ILE A 48 1.42 -16.25 15.35
CA ILE A 48 2.49 -16.63 14.41
C ILE A 48 3.83 -16.07 14.92
N GLY A 49 4.46 -16.78 15.87
CA GLY A 49 5.80 -16.47 16.38
C GLY A 49 5.97 -15.02 16.87
N ASP A 50 7.19 -14.48 16.70
CA ASP A 50 7.55 -13.13 17.16
C ASP A 50 7.22 -12.02 16.15
N ARG A 51 6.79 -12.38 14.93
CA ARG A 51 6.54 -11.42 13.85
C ARG A 51 5.07 -11.03 13.78
N VAL A 52 4.82 -9.75 13.50
CA VAL A 52 3.46 -9.23 13.33
C VAL A 52 3.04 -9.33 11.87
N TYR A 53 1.87 -9.93 11.63
CA TYR A 53 1.27 -10.02 10.30
C TYR A 53 -0.14 -9.42 10.31
N TYR A 54 -0.55 -8.91 9.15
CA TYR A 54 -1.89 -8.43 8.90
C TYR A 54 -2.47 -9.15 7.69
N ARG A 55 -3.74 -9.55 7.78
CA ARG A 55 -4.53 -10.05 6.67
C ARG A 55 -5.37 -8.92 6.10
N ARG A 56 -5.40 -8.79 4.79
CA ARG A 56 -6.30 -7.93 4.05
C ARG A 56 -7.70 -8.52 4.05
N GLU A 57 -8.68 -7.74 4.48
CA GLU A 57 -10.09 -8.09 4.43
C GLU A 57 -10.70 -7.75 3.06
N ALA A 58 -11.76 -8.46 2.67
CA ALA A 58 -12.46 -8.19 1.42
C ALA A 58 -13.12 -6.81 1.46
N SER A 59 -12.74 -5.92 0.53
CA SER A 59 -13.30 -4.57 0.44
C SER A 59 -13.08 -3.96 -0.94
N ALA A 60 -14.07 -3.21 -1.43
CA ALA A 60 -13.97 -2.42 -2.66
C ALA A 60 -12.89 -1.32 -2.59
N ALA A 61 -12.50 -0.90 -1.38
CA ALA A 61 -11.46 0.10 -1.16
C ALA A 61 -10.11 -0.32 -1.77
N TRP A 62 -9.84 -1.63 -1.87
CA TRP A 62 -8.59 -2.13 -2.46
C TRP A 62 -8.55 -1.97 -3.96
N ALA A 63 -9.60 -2.37 -4.66
CA ALA A 63 -9.71 -2.18 -6.10
C ALA A 63 -9.66 -0.68 -6.45
N PHE A 64 -10.38 0.15 -5.68
CA PHE A 64 -10.35 1.59 -5.85
C PHE A 64 -8.96 2.19 -5.64
N ALA A 65 -8.21 1.76 -4.62
CA ALA A 65 -6.84 2.23 -4.39
C ALA A 65 -5.89 1.88 -5.56
N LEU A 66 -6.07 0.72 -6.20
CA LEU A 66 -5.28 0.32 -7.38
C LEU A 66 -5.67 1.13 -8.62
N GLU A 67 -6.96 1.42 -8.78
CA GLU A 67 -7.45 2.28 -9.86
C GLU A 67 -6.87 3.70 -9.73
N LEU A 68 -6.89 4.28 -8.54
CA LEU A 68 -6.29 5.59 -8.28
C LEU A 68 -4.78 5.61 -8.58
N LEU A 69 -4.05 4.58 -8.15
CA LEU A 69 -2.62 4.45 -8.46
C LEU A 69 -2.40 4.38 -9.98
N THR A 70 -3.20 3.58 -10.68
CA THR A 70 -3.10 3.41 -12.13
C THR A 70 -3.33 4.74 -12.86
N ARG A 71 -4.32 5.53 -12.43
CA ARG A 71 -4.59 6.85 -12.99
C ARG A 71 -3.44 7.82 -12.74
N ALA A 72 -2.95 7.91 -11.51
CA ALA A 72 -1.83 8.78 -11.17
C ALA A 72 -0.57 8.48 -11.99
N LEU A 73 -0.22 7.19 -12.17
CA LEU A 73 0.93 6.79 -12.97
C LEU A 73 0.76 7.11 -14.46
N ARG A 74 -0.47 7.03 -15.00
CA ARG A 74 -0.75 7.43 -16.39
C ARG A 74 -0.62 8.93 -16.58
N GLU A 75 -1.11 9.72 -15.63
CA GLU A 75 -1.01 11.18 -15.65
C GLU A 75 0.46 11.64 -15.58
N GLU A 76 1.26 11.02 -14.70
CA GLU A 76 2.71 11.28 -14.60
C GLU A 76 3.43 10.97 -15.92
N ALA A 77 3.19 9.80 -16.52
CA ALA A 77 3.78 9.42 -17.80
C ALA A 77 3.41 10.37 -18.94
N GLN A 78 2.25 11.03 -18.90
CA GLN A 78 1.83 12.01 -19.90
C GLN A 78 2.53 13.37 -19.71
N LEU A 79 2.90 13.73 -18.49
CA LEU A 79 3.65 14.96 -18.21
C LEU A 79 5.08 14.87 -18.75
N ASP A 80 5.73 13.72 -18.57
CA ASP A 80 7.09 13.46 -19.07
C ASP A 80 7.19 13.47 -20.61
N GLN A 81 6.07 13.29 -21.30
CA GLN A 81 6.00 13.26 -22.77
C GLN A 81 5.65 14.60 -23.41
N ARG A 82 5.42 15.67 -22.61
CA ARG A 82 5.18 17.00 -23.19
C ARG A 82 6.48 17.51 -23.82
N PRO A 83 6.53 17.76 -25.13
CA PRO A 83 7.70 18.35 -25.74
C PRO A 83 7.95 19.72 -25.10
N THR A 84 9.17 19.96 -24.64
CA THR A 84 9.63 21.28 -24.23
C THR A 84 9.44 22.19 -25.44
N ALA A 85 8.41 23.04 -25.41
CA ALA A 85 8.21 24.03 -26.45
C ALA A 85 9.30 25.08 -26.30
N ASP A 86 10.43 24.89 -26.97
CA ASP A 86 11.44 25.92 -27.18
C ASP A 86 10.75 27.15 -27.77
N HIS A 87 10.81 28.27 -27.04
CA HIS A 87 10.54 29.63 -27.52
C HIS A 87 11.86 30.40 -27.54
#